data_AF-A0A0K2RL51-F1
#
_entry.id   AF-A0A0K2RL51-F1
#
_cell.length_a   1.000
_cell.length_b   1.000
_cell.length_c   1.000
_cell.angle_alpha   90.00
_cell.angle_beta   90.00
_cell.angle_gamma   90.00
#
_symmetry.space_group_name_H-M   'P 1'
#
loop_
_entity.id
_entity.type
_entity.pdbx_description
1 polymer ?
#
loop_
_entity_poly.entity_id
_entity_poly.type
_entity_poly.pdbx_seq_one_letter_code
_entity_poly.pdbx_strand_id
1 'polypeptide(L)'
;MIRAFDAANPVMTLSEVAARTNLTRATARRFLHTLVELGYVRTDGKTFALTAMVLQLGYSYLSALSLPQLAQPHLEELSLKLGSRRRPRYWMARTSSTWPA
;
A
#
# COMPACT_ATOMS: atom_id res chain seq x y z
N MET A 1 -4.76 -4.61 -13.70
CA MET A 1 -5.21 -3.37 -14.38
C MET A 1 -4.89 -2.11 -13.59
N ILE A 2 -5.28 -2.00 -12.30
CA ILE A 2 -4.92 -0.82 -11.48
C ILE A 2 -3.40 -0.59 -11.42
N ARG A 3 -2.61 -1.66 -11.23
CA ARG A 3 -1.13 -1.60 -11.25
C ARG A 3 -0.50 -1.25 -12.61
N ALA A 4 -1.29 -1.18 -13.68
CA ALA A 4 -0.76 -0.79 -14.99
C ALA A 4 -0.53 0.72 -15.09
N PHE A 5 -1.15 1.51 -14.22
CA PHE A 5 -0.90 2.95 -14.10
C PHE A 5 0.23 3.16 -13.09
N ASP A 6 1.21 3.96 -13.47
CA ASP A 6 2.38 4.30 -12.66
C ASP A 6 2.76 5.77 -12.90
N ALA A 7 3.81 6.24 -12.23
CA ALA A 7 4.27 7.63 -12.36
C ALA A 7 4.72 7.99 -13.79
N ALA A 8 5.21 7.02 -14.58
CA ALA A 8 5.62 7.23 -15.95
C ALA A 8 4.43 7.22 -16.93
N ASN A 9 3.33 6.54 -16.57
CA ASN A 9 2.13 6.39 -17.39
C ASN A 9 0.87 6.63 -16.54
N PRO A 10 0.65 7.87 -16.06
CA PRO A 10 -0.49 8.21 -15.20
C PRO A 10 -1.82 8.24 -15.96
N VAL A 11 -1.76 8.42 -17.29
CA VAL A 11 -2.89 8.46 -18.21
C VAL A 11 -2.59 7.55 -19.38
N MET A 12 -3.52 6.67 -19.75
CA MET A 12 -3.32 5.70 -20.83
C MET A 12 -4.59 5.48 -21.65
N THR A 13 -4.42 5.15 -22.94
CA THR A 13 -5.50 4.70 -23.83
C THR A 13 -5.90 3.25 -23.55
N LEU A 14 -7.06 2.83 -24.05
CA LEU A 14 -7.49 1.42 -23.97
C LEU A 14 -6.46 0.46 -24.55
N SER A 15 -5.82 0.83 -25.67
CA SER A 15 -4.83 -0.03 -26.34
C SER A 15 -3.56 -0.18 -25.52
N GLU A 16 -3.09 0.89 -24.89
CA GLU A 16 -1.92 0.87 -24.00
C GLU A 16 -2.19 0.01 -22.76
N VAL A 17 -3.36 0.18 -22.13
CA VAL A 17 -3.74 -0.63 -20.98
C VAL A 17 -3.84 -2.12 -21.35
N ALA A 18 -4.45 -2.43 -22.50
CA ALA A 18 -4.56 -3.80 -23.00
C ALA A 18 -3.17 -4.43 -23.23
N ALA A 19 -2.25 -3.69 -23.88
CA ALA A 19 -0.88 -4.13 -24.12
C ALA A 19 -0.11 -4.36 -22.80
N ARG A 20 -0.14 -3.41 -21.86
CA ARG A 20 0.59 -3.53 -20.58
C ARG A 20 0.05 -4.62 -19.67
N THR A 21 -1.25 -4.91 -19.76
CA THR A 21 -1.89 -5.95 -18.95
C THR A 21 -1.92 -7.31 -19.63
N ASN A 22 -1.43 -7.40 -20.88
CA ASN A 22 -1.50 -8.58 -21.73
C ASN A 22 -2.93 -9.14 -21.87
N LEU A 23 -3.91 -8.23 -21.99
CA LEU A 23 -5.32 -8.55 -22.16
C LEU A 23 -5.79 -8.20 -23.57
N THR A 24 -6.86 -8.86 -24.02
CA THR A 24 -7.55 -8.42 -25.24
C THR A 24 -8.20 -7.05 -25.00
N ARG A 25 -8.36 -6.25 -26.06
CA ARG A 25 -9.03 -4.94 -25.98
C ARG A 25 -10.45 -5.04 -25.42
N ALA A 26 -11.19 -6.09 -25.76
CA ALA A 26 -12.56 -6.30 -25.28
C ALA A 26 -12.59 -6.56 -23.77
N THR A 27 -11.74 -7.45 -23.27
CA THR A 27 -11.62 -7.74 -21.83
C THR A 27 -11.14 -6.52 -21.07
N ALA A 28 -10.13 -5.81 -21.59
CA ALA A 28 -9.62 -4.61 -20.98
C ALA A 28 -10.71 -3.50 -20.88
N ARG A 29 -11.50 -3.33 -21.95
CA ARG A 29 -12.59 -2.34 -21.98
C ARG A 29 -13.65 -2.65 -20.92
N ARG A 30 -14.06 -3.91 -20.78
CA ARG A 30 -15.04 -4.34 -19.77
C ARG A 30 -14.57 -3.99 -18.37
N PHE A 31 -13.32 -4.33 -18.03
CA PHE A 31 -12.76 -4.01 -16.72
C PHE A 31 -12.62 -2.51 -16.48
N LEU A 32 -12.19 -1.73 -17.48
CA LEU A 32 -12.07 -0.28 -17.34
C LEU A 32 -13.43 0.37 -17.11
N HIS A 33 -14.48 -0.05 -17.82
CA HIS A 33 -15.83 0.49 -17.58
C HIS A 33 -16.33 0.19 -16.18
N THR A 34 -16.16 -1.04 -15.69
CA THR A 34 -16.53 -1.37 -14.31
C THR A 34 -15.71 -0.57 -13.30
N LEU A 35 -14.42 -0.37 -13.53
CA LEU A 35 -13.59 0.46 -12.65
C LEU A 35 -13.97 1.95 -12.67
N VAL A 36 -14.50 2.43 -13.80
CA VAL A 36 -15.08 3.79 -13.91
C VAL A 36 -16.38 3.88 -13.11
N GLU A 37 -17.28 2.92 -13.25
CA GLU A 37 -18.54 2.85 -12.47
C GLU A 37 -18.28 2.78 -10.97
N LEU A 38 -17.23 2.06 -10.55
CA LEU A 38 -16.80 1.97 -9.15
C LEU A 38 -16.01 3.19 -8.66
N GLY A 39 -15.69 4.16 -9.54
CA GLY A 39 -14.97 5.39 -9.19
C GLY A 39 -13.46 5.26 -9.03
N TYR A 40 -12.86 4.09 -9.28
CA TYR A 40 -11.40 3.89 -9.21
C TYR A 40 -10.64 4.49 -10.39
N VAL A 41 -11.31 4.60 -11.54
CA VAL A 41 -10.75 5.14 -12.78
C VAL A 41 -11.66 6.27 -13.27
N ARG A 42 -11.09 7.32 -13.83
CA ARG A 42 -11.81 8.32 -14.62
C ARG A 42 -11.45 8.17 -16.09
N THR A 43 -12.36 8.58 -16.97
CA THR A 43 -12.12 8.62 -18.42
C THR A 43 -12.63 9.92 -19.02
N ASP A 44 -11.94 10.41 -20.04
CA ASP A 44 -12.35 11.52 -20.91
C ASP A 44 -12.98 11.01 -22.24
N GLY A 45 -13.20 9.70 -22.36
CA GLY A 45 -13.69 9.03 -23.57
C GLY A 45 -12.58 8.49 -24.48
N LYS A 46 -11.33 8.95 -24.36
CA LYS A 46 -10.18 8.44 -25.12
C LYS A 46 -9.14 7.76 -24.23
N THR A 47 -8.95 8.30 -23.04
CA THR A 47 -7.92 7.91 -22.08
C THR A 47 -8.55 7.60 -20.72
N PHE A 48 -7.77 6.91 -19.90
CA PHE A 48 -8.13 6.46 -18.57
C PHE A 48 -7.04 6.90 -17.60
N ALA A 49 -7.44 7.23 -16.36
CA ALA A 49 -6.52 7.60 -15.29
C ALA A 49 -7.06 7.15 -13.93
N LEU A 50 -6.18 6.77 -13.01
CA LEU A 50 -6.59 6.42 -11.65
C LEU A 50 -7.09 7.66 -10.88
N THR A 51 -8.05 7.44 -9.98
CA THR A 51 -8.50 8.43 -9.01
C THR A 51 -7.84 8.21 -7.65
N ALA A 52 -7.97 9.18 -6.74
CA ALA A 52 -7.51 9.05 -5.36
C ALA A 52 -8.21 7.92 -4.58
N MET A 53 -9.34 7.39 -5.09
CA MET A 53 -10.07 6.29 -4.47
C MET A 53 -9.23 5.00 -4.36
N VAL A 54 -8.23 4.83 -5.22
CA VAL A 54 -7.26 3.71 -5.10
C VAL A 54 -6.48 3.77 -3.78
N LEU A 55 -6.25 4.96 -3.22
CA LEU A 55 -5.57 5.11 -1.92
C LEU A 55 -6.41 4.53 -0.76
N GLN A 56 -7.75 4.50 -0.89
CA GLN A 56 -8.64 3.91 0.13
C GLN A 56 -8.39 2.41 0.31
N LEU A 57 -8.00 1.70 -0.77
CA LEU A 57 -7.66 0.28 -0.71
C LEU A 57 -6.43 0.01 0.17
N GLY A 58 -5.45 0.91 0.13
CA GLY A 58 -4.27 0.83 0.99
C GLY A 58 -4.49 1.42 2.37
N TYR A 59 -5.37 2.42 2.49
CA TYR A 59 -5.63 3.13 3.73
C TYR A 59 -6.12 2.21 4.83
N SER A 60 -7.06 1.28 4.57
CA SER A 60 -7.55 0.36 5.60
C SER A 60 -6.44 -0.52 6.21
N TYR A 61 -5.53 -1.02 5.37
CA TYR A 61 -4.36 -1.78 5.81
C TYR A 61 -3.34 -0.90 6.55
N LEU A 62 -3.02 0.29 5.99
CA LEU A 62 -2.07 1.22 6.59
C LEU A 62 -2.57 1.83 7.90
N SER A 63 -3.88 2.07 8.02
CA SER A 63 -4.51 2.58 9.25
C SER A 63 -4.60 1.51 10.34
N ALA A 64 -4.61 0.23 9.94
CA ALA A 64 -4.57 -0.90 10.87
C ALA A 64 -3.15 -1.21 11.35
N LEU A 65 -2.11 -0.73 10.65
CA LEU A 65 -0.75 -0.73 11.16
C LEU A 65 -0.66 0.30 12.28
N SER A 66 -0.76 -0.18 13.52
CA SER A 66 -0.61 0.67 14.69
C SER A 66 0.76 1.35 14.66
N LEU A 67 0.81 2.66 14.91
CA LEU A 67 2.05 3.45 15.04
C LEU A 67 3.17 2.72 15.83
N PRO A 68 2.88 1.98 16.93
CA PRO A 68 3.88 1.16 17.62
C PRO A 68 4.50 0.06 16.76
N GLN A 69 3.75 -0.64 15.91
CA GLN A 69 4.28 -1.71 15.04
C GLN A 69 5.20 -1.17 13.95
N LEU A 70 4.90 0.02 13.42
CA LEU A 70 5.76 0.68 12.44
C LEU A 70 7.02 1.29 13.10
N ALA A 71 6.89 1.78 14.34
CA ALA A 71 7.99 2.39 15.08
C ALA A 71 8.93 1.37 15.74
N GLN A 72 8.45 0.18 16.11
CA GLN A 72 9.21 -0.88 16.79
C GLN A 72 10.58 -1.18 16.13
N PRO A 73 10.68 -1.45 14.82
CA PRO A 73 11.98 -1.76 14.20
C PRO A 73 12.93 -0.55 14.24
N HIS A 74 12.42 0.67 14.06
CA HIS A 74 13.24 1.88 14.14
C HIS A 74 13.70 2.19 15.58
N LEU A 75 12.86 1.91 16.58
CA LEU A 75 13.20 2.06 18.00
C LEU A 75 14.19 0.98 18.46
N GLU A 76 14.10 -0.24 17.95
CA GLU A 76 15.09 -1.30 18.19
C GLU A 76 16.44 -0.94 17.56
N GLU A 77 16.45 -0.43 16.33
CA GLU A 77 17.66 0.05 15.67
C GLU A 77 18.29 1.23 16.42
N LEU A 78 17.48 2.20 16.87
CA LEU A 78 17.95 3.31 17.71
C LEU A 78 18.43 2.82 19.07
N SER A 79 17.75 1.85 19.70
CA SER A 79 18.18 1.27 20.98
C SER A 79 19.46 0.46 20.86
N LEU A 80 19.74 -0.15 19.71
CA LEU A 80 21.00 -0.82 19.42
C LEU A 80 22.12 0.18 19.16
N LYS A 81 21.86 1.24 18.37
CA LYS A 81 22.82 2.31 18.08
C LYS A 81 23.16 3.15 19.32
N LEU A 82 22.19 3.39 20.20
CA LEU A 82 22.38 4.09 21.49
C LEU A 82 22.79 3.11 22.61
N GLY A 83 22.78 1.81 22.31
CA GLY A 83 22.91 0.68 23.23
C GLY A 83 24.31 0.35 23.74
N SER A 84 25.28 1.26 23.61
CA SER A 84 26.58 1.18 24.29
C SER A 84 26.78 2.22 25.40
N ARG A 85 25.74 2.94 25.87
CA ARG A 85 25.97 3.90 26.98
C ARG A 85 25.08 3.86 28.22
N ARG A 86 23.90 3.22 28.22
CA ARG A 86 23.23 2.78 29.48
C ARG A 86 21.93 2.03 29.15
N ARG A 87 21.87 0.74 29.47
CA ARG A 87 20.61 -0.01 29.45
C ARG A 87 19.84 0.23 30.76
N PRO A 88 18.59 0.73 30.72
CA PRO A 88 17.80 0.88 31.93
C PRO A 88 17.17 -0.45 32.38
N ARG A 89 17.17 -0.70 33.70
CA ARG A 89 16.83 -1.97 34.38
C ARG A 89 15.44 -2.55 34.07
N TYR A 90 14.49 -1.77 33.55
CA TYR A 90 13.13 -2.26 33.27
C TYR A 90 13.03 -3.18 32.05
N TRP A 91 14.06 -3.22 31.19
CA TRP A 91 14.10 -4.10 30.01
C TRP A 91 14.44 -5.56 30.34
N MET A 92 14.91 -5.88 31.55
CA MET A 92 15.18 -7.26 31.97
C MET A 92 13.96 -8.02 32.52
N ALA A 93 12.85 -7.33 32.83
CA ALA A 93 11.69 -7.95 33.48
C ALA A 93 10.75 -8.71 32.51
N ARG A 94 11.05 -8.75 31.20
CA ARG A 94 10.14 -9.33 30.20
C ARG A 94 10.54 -10.72 29.70
N THR A 95 11.69 -11.26 30.09
CA THR A 95 12.17 -12.57 29.59
C THR A 95 12.11 -13.70 30.62
N SER A 96 11.56 -13.47 31.81
CA SER A 96 11.31 -14.54 32.79
C SER A 96 9.86 -14.47 33.27
N SER A 97 9.18 -15.61 33.10
CA SER A 97 7.89 -16.01 33.67
C SER A 97 6.62 -15.28 33.20
N THR A 98 5.84 -16.02 32.40
CA THR A 98 4.39 -16.29 32.58
C THR A 98 3.52 -15.17 33.14
N TRP A 99 2.57 -14.71 32.32
CA TRP A 99 1.39 -13.94 32.75
C TRP A 99 0.40 -14.81 33.56
N PRO A 100 -0.46 -14.20 34.41
CA PRO A 100 -0.97 -14.83 35.62
C PRO A 100 -2.31 -15.56 35.45
N ALA A 101 -2.49 -16.60 36.27
CA ALA A 101 -3.58 -16.71 37.23
C ALA A 101 -2.98 -17.24 38.55
#